data_AF-A0A6A3CBY1-F1
#
_entry.id   AF-A0A6A3CBY1-F1
#
_cell.length_a   1.000
_cell.length_b   1.000
_cell.length_c   1.000
_cell.angle_alpha   90.00
_cell.angle_beta   90.00
_cell.angle_gamma   90.00
#
_symmetry.space_group_name_H-M   'P 1'
#
loop_
_entity.id
_entity.type
_entity.pdbx_description
1 polymer ?
#
loop_
_entity_poly.entity_id
_entity_poly.type
_entity_poly.pdbx_seq_one_letter_code
_entity_poly.pdbx_strand_id
1 'polypeptide(L)'
;MRLFPPNILTSDASQKPPAPQPPSYVLTNRNSEFLYLGTLVNSTVDPETAILSSNRGIKLGVSSSPYQKLGSPDLNSLPHCQKSKLFKAENSFSKLNKWMAPTEEEELRLKELNDESPFKLGPAEKFLMVVLNIPFAFKRVDSLLYIANFDSEIEYLKGSFETLQAACEELRNSRMFLKLLEAVLKTGNRMNVGTNRCDAHAFKLNTLLKLVDVKGTDGKTILLHFVVQETIRAEGSRLSSANQNLKAEKTQQSDFPDDVEFRELGLQVVSGLSGELTNVKKAAAMDSDVLSIDVAKFATGISKIREVIKLNEGIALKDSNLKFSESMNEFLKKAEEEIVRIQAQDRVALSMVKEITGYFHGNSAQEEAHPFRIFTIVRDFLSILDRACKEVAKVSERTVYSLARPLPNPPVFSGFSVRQHYSSSDDETPS
;
A
#
# COMPACT_ATOMS: atom_id res chain seq x y z
N MET A 1 12.68 26.32 0.87
CA MET A 1 12.21 26.62 2.25
C MET A 1 12.38 25.37 3.09
N ARG A 2 13.38 25.31 3.96
CA ARG A 2 13.50 24.20 4.93
C ARG A 2 12.42 24.40 5.99
N LEU A 3 11.52 23.44 6.20
CA LEU A 3 10.49 23.57 7.24
C LEU A 3 11.09 23.63 8.63
N PHE A 4 12.28 23.06 8.83
CA PHE A 4 13.01 23.10 10.09
C PHE A 4 14.42 23.65 9.87
N PRO A 5 14.73 24.88 10.32
CA PRO A 5 16.12 25.31 10.50
C PRO A 5 16.81 24.42 11.55
N PRO A 6 18.13 24.19 11.47
CA PRO A 6 18.83 23.51 12.56
C PRO A 6 18.68 24.35 13.86
N ASN A 7 18.18 23.71 14.93
CA ASN A 7 18.13 24.19 16.33
C ASN A 7 16.89 25.00 16.83
N ILE A 8 15.64 24.61 16.55
CA ILE A 8 14.46 25.22 17.21
C ILE A 8 13.60 24.19 17.97
N LEU A 9 13.18 24.57 19.18
CA LEU A 9 12.30 23.82 20.07
C LEU A 9 10.89 23.66 19.47
N THR A 10 10.33 22.46 19.52
CA THR A 10 8.94 22.20 19.07
C THR A 10 7.93 22.71 20.11
N SER A 11 6.73 23.10 19.68
CA SER A 11 5.67 23.65 20.56
C SER A 11 5.08 22.66 21.58
N ASP A 12 5.65 21.46 21.70
CA ASP A 12 5.19 20.37 22.57
C ASP A 12 6.09 20.17 23.80
N ALA A 13 7.22 20.89 23.89
CA ALA A 13 8.14 20.77 25.00
C ALA A 13 7.75 21.72 26.15
N SER A 14 6.67 21.38 26.86
CA SER A 14 6.44 21.89 28.21
C SER A 14 6.78 20.79 29.21
N GLN A 15 7.93 20.94 29.88
CA GLN A 15 8.37 20.07 30.97
C GLN A 15 7.35 20.13 32.11
N LYS A 16 6.71 19.00 32.41
CA LYS A 16 5.92 18.81 33.62
C LYS A 16 6.79 18.10 34.67
N PRO A 17 6.90 18.59 35.91
CA PRO A 17 7.70 17.93 36.93
C PRO A 17 7.05 16.59 37.38
N PRO A 18 7.84 15.61 37.85
CA PRO A 18 7.31 14.29 38.20
C PRO A 18 6.57 14.34 39.54
N ALA A 19 5.38 13.74 39.58
CA ALA A 19 4.65 13.46 40.82
C ALA A 19 4.94 12.03 41.32
N PRO A 20 4.90 11.77 42.64
CA PRO A 20 5.54 10.62 43.27
C PRO A 20 4.72 9.32 43.16
N GLN A 21 5.41 8.17 43.09
CA GLN A 21 4.81 6.83 43.19
C GLN A 21 4.60 6.44 44.65
N PRO A 22 3.53 5.64 44.95
CA PRO A 22 3.75 4.36 45.64
C PRO A 22 2.68 3.29 45.27
N PRO A 23 2.66 2.09 45.89
CA PRO A 23 3.50 0.93 45.61
C PRO A 23 2.71 -0.27 45.06
N SER A 24 3.45 -1.27 44.59
CA SER A 24 2.98 -2.54 44.02
C SER A 24 2.30 -3.47 45.03
N TYR A 25 1.12 -4.01 44.71
CA TYR A 25 0.62 -5.31 45.20
C TYR A 25 -0.24 -6.01 44.14
N VAL A 26 -0.30 -7.33 44.29
CA VAL A 26 -0.59 -8.38 43.30
C VAL A 26 -1.95 -9.06 43.58
N LEU A 27 -2.61 -9.53 42.50
CA LEU A 27 -3.65 -10.57 42.37
C LEU A 27 -5.05 -10.36 43.03
N THR A 28 -6.13 -10.35 42.23
CA THR A 28 -7.00 -11.54 41.99
C THR A 28 -8.28 -11.23 41.18
N ASN A 29 -8.42 -12.00 40.12
CA ASN A 29 -9.57 -12.59 39.43
C ASN A 29 -11.03 -12.39 39.91
N ARG A 30 -11.91 -12.03 38.96
CA ARG A 30 -13.22 -12.68 38.62
C ARG A 30 -13.76 -12.00 37.33
N ASN A 31 -13.77 -12.66 36.16
CA ASN A 31 -14.76 -13.61 35.61
C ASN A 31 -16.21 -13.08 35.67
N SER A 32 -17.06 -13.11 34.63
CA SER A 32 -17.16 -14.02 33.48
C SER A 32 -18.11 -13.41 32.39
N GLU A 33 -17.86 -13.57 31.08
CA GLU A 33 -18.48 -14.55 30.14
C GLU A 33 -19.72 -14.00 29.38
N PHE A 34 -20.13 -14.39 28.16
CA PHE A 34 -19.83 -15.45 27.17
C PHE A 34 -20.35 -14.93 25.79
N LEU A 35 -19.84 -15.33 24.62
CA LEU A 35 -20.28 -16.54 23.90
C LEU A 35 -19.27 -16.92 22.78
N TYR A 36 -18.76 -18.14 22.89
CA TYR A 36 -18.05 -18.92 21.89
C TYR A 36 -18.95 -20.10 21.51
N LEU A 37 -19.12 -20.37 20.21
CA LEU A 37 -19.92 -21.49 19.71
C LEU A 37 -19.02 -22.62 19.19
N GLY A 38 -19.02 -23.74 19.92
CA GLY A 38 -19.25 -25.07 19.35
C GLY A 38 -18.05 -25.90 18.89
N THR A 39 -17.63 -26.83 19.75
CA THR A 39 -16.75 -27.98 19.47
C THR A 39 -17.58 -29.27 19.25
N LEU A 40 -17.01 -30.19 18.44
CA LEU A 40 -17.22 -31.64 18.31
C LEU A 40 -18.35 -32.31 19.13
N VAL A 41 -19.20 -33.06 18.41
CA VAL A 41 -20.05 -34.13 18.96
C VAL A 41 -19.32 -35.46 18.75
N ASN A 42 -19.01 -36.15 19.85
CA ASN A 42 -18.74 -37.58 19.88
C ASN A 42 -19.94 -38.23 20.58
N SER A 43 -20.58 -39.20 19.92
CA SER A 43 -21.81 -39.84 20.40
C SER A 43 -21.52 -40.93 21.44
N THR A 44 -22.42 -40.96 22.41
CA THR A 44 -22.57 -41.77 23.61
C THR A 44 -22.54 -43.29 23.40
N VAL A 45 -21.98 -43.99 24.39
CA VAL A 45 -22.18 -45.41 24.71
C VAL A 45 -23.30 -45.51 25.75
N ASP A 46 -24.18 -46.50 25.63
CA ASP A 46 -24.65 -47.29 26.80
C ASP A 46 -25.29 -48.63 26.36
N PRO A 47 -25.33 -49.65 27.24
CA PRO A 47 -25.28 -51.07 26.88
C PRO A 47 -26.57 -51.84 27.19
N GLU A 48 -26.84 -52.93 26.47
CA GLU A 48 -27.77 -53.97 26.94
C GLU A 48 -27.36 -55.38 26.46
N THR A 49 -27.58 -56.31 27.37
CA THR A 49 -27.22 -57.72 27.47
C THR A 49 -27.97 -58.68 26.53
N ALA A 50 -27.45 -59.91 26.45
CA ALA A 50 -28.10 -61.20 26.12
C ALA A 50 -27.79 -61.76 24.71
N ILE A 51 -26.90 -62.76 24.59
CA ILE A 51 -27.09 -64.22 24.79
C ILE A 51 -27.45 -64.97 23.49
N LEU A 52 -26.61 -65.98 23.21
CA LEU A 52 -26.82 -67.22 22.43
C LEU A 52 -27.07 -67.16 20.91
N SER A 53 -26.13 -67.78 20.18
CA SER A 53 -26.31 -69.08 19.48
C SER A 53 -25.55 -69.05 18.15
N SER A 54 -24.37 -69.66 18.07
CA SER A 54 -24.16 -71.06 17.66
C SER A 54 -24.10 -71.27 16.13
N ASN A 55 -22.88 -71.64 15.73
CA ASN A 55 -22.54 -72.66 14.72
C ASN A 55 -22.35 -72.31 13.23
N ARG A 56 -21.07 -72.51 12.87
CA ARG A 56 -20.47 -73.23 11.73
C ARG A 56 -20.09 -72.44 10.48
N GLY A 57 -18.80 -72.51 10.16
CA GLY A 57 -18.31 -72.42 8.79
C GLY A 57 -16.87 -71.95 8.66
N ILE A 58 -15.91 -72.86 8.85
CA ILE A 58 -14.48 -72.66 8.58
C ILE A 58 -14.27 -72.31 7.09
N LYS A 59 -13.55 -71.22 6.79
CA LYS A 59 -12.67 -71.14 5.62
C LYS A 59 -11.52 -70.15 5.85
N LEU A 60 -10.30 -70.69 5.85
CA LEU A 60 -9.03 -69.98 5.89
C LEU A 60 -8.92 -68.99 4.73
N GLY A 61 -8.61 -67.73 5.04
CA GLY A 61 -8.30 -66.67 4.08
C GLY A 61 -7.30 -65.70 4.69
N VAL A 62 -6.08 -65.73 4.15
CA VAL A 62 -4.93 -64.86 4.47
C VAL A 62 -5.36 -63.39 4.44
N SER A 63 -5.18 -62.66 5.55
CA SER A 63 -5.52 -61.23 5.62
C SER A 63 -4.44 -60.38 4.95
N SER A 64 -4.88 -59.59 3.97
CA SER A 64 -4.12 -58.52 3.34
C SER A 64 -4.07 -57.28 4.25
N SER A 65 -2.87 -56.73 4.40
CA SER A 65 -2.54 -55.46 5.08
C SER A 65 -3.39 -54.27 4.59
N PRO A 66 -3.71 -53.28 5.46
CA PRO A 66 -4.50 -52.11 5.10
C PRO A 66 -3.58 -51.00 4.55
N TYR A 67 -3.41 -50.93 3.23
CA TYR A 67 -2.92 -49.71 2.56
C TYR A 67 -3.93 -49.25 1.51
N GLN A 68 -4.42 -48.03 1.68
CA GLN A 68 -5.40 -47.40 0.80
C GLN A 68 -4.69 -46.91 -0.47
N LYS A 69 -5.04 -47.53 -1.61
CA LYS A 69 -4.57 -47.17 -2.95
C LYS A 69 -4.97 -45.72 -3.27
N LEU A 70 -3.99 -44.81 -3.34
CA LEU A 70 -4.17 -43.49 -3.93
C LEU A 70 -4.31 -43.66 -5.45
N GLY A 71 -5.43 -43.18 -6.01
CA GLY A 71 -5.70 -43.23 -7.45
C GLY A 71 -4.78 -42.31 -8.25
N SER A 72 -4.23 -42.83 -9.34
CA SER A 72 -3.33 -42.12 -10.26
C SER A 72 -4.06 -41.07 -11.10
N PRO A 73 -3.48 -39.88 -11.34
CA PRO A 73 -3.74 -39.11 -12.55
C PRO A 73 -2.75 -39.54 -13.67
N ASP A 74 -3.26 -39.73 -14.88
CA ASP A 74 -2.46 -40.08 -16.06
C ASP A 74 -1.39 -39.03 -16.38
N LEU A 75 -0.13 -39.46 -16.46
CA LEU A 75 1.01 -38.62 -16.81
C LEU A 75 1.20 -38.58 -18.33
N ASN A 76 0.67 -37.54 -18.98
CA ASN A 76 1.07 -37.19 -20.33
C ASN A 76 2.39 -36.39 -20.32
N SER A 77 3.19 -36.54 -21.37
CA SER A 77 4.43 -35.82 -21.61
C SER A 77 4.25 -34.31 -21.40
N LEU A 78 5.06 -33.72 -20.52
CA LEU A 78 5.03 -32.28 -20.23
C LEU A 78 5.23 -31.46 -21.52
N PRO A 79 4.27 -30.59 -21.90
CA PRO A 79 4.44 -29.73 -23.06
C PRO A 79 5.53 -28.68 -22.78
N HIS A 80 6.22 -28.25 -23.83
CA HIS A 80 7.18 -27.14 -23.78
C HIS A 80 6.57 -25.93 -23.04
N CYS A 81 7.06 -25.67 -21.82
CA CYS A 81 6.52 -24.62 -20.98
C CYS A 81 7.07 -23.26 -21.41
N GLN A 82 6.20 -22.38 -21.91
CA GLN A 82 6.49 -20.96 -22.09
C GLN A 82 6.69 -20.28 -20.74
N LYS A 83 7.77 -19.48 -20.65
CA LYS A 83 8.27 -18.76 -19.46
C LYS A 83 7.21 -17.95 -18.69
N SER A 84 6.11 -17.55 -19.33
CA SER A 84 5.08 -16.68 -18.75
C SER A 84 4.10 -17.37 -17.80
N LYS A 85 4.00 -18.71 -17.79
CA LYS A 85 3.08 -19.45 -16.91
C LYS A 85 3.67 -19.86 -15.56
N LEU A 86 4.96 -19.61 -15.31
CA LEU A 86 5.67 -20.02 -14.09
C LEU A 86 5.27 -19.19 -12.84
N PHE A 87 4.91 -17.91 -13.04
CA PHE A 87 4.68 -16.92 -11.97
C PHE A 87 3.52 -17.22 -11.01
N LYS A 88 2.49 -17.99 -11.43
CA LYS A 88 1.38 -18.40 -10.53
C LYS A 88 1.63 -19.75 -9.84
N ALA A 89 2.68 -20.46 -10.24
CA ALA A 89 3.02 -21.78 -9.72
C ALA A 89 4.11 -21.74 -8.63
N GLU A 90 4.66 -20.57 -8.29
CA GLU A 90 5.79 -20.42 -7.34
C GLU A 90 5.47 -20.95 -5.93
N ASN A 91 4.30 -20.59 -5.39
CA ASN A 91 3.82 -21.12 -4.12
C ASN A 91 3.40 -22.59 -4.22
N SER A 92 3.07 -23.07 -5.41
CA SER A 92 2.66 -24.45 -5.63
C SER A 92 3.88 -25.37 -5.77
N PHE A 93 4.97 -24.92 -6.42
CA PHE A 93 6.20 -25.69 -6.60
C PHE A 93 7.05 -25.77 -5.34
N SER A 94 7.18 -24.69 -4.56
CA SER A 94 7.89 -24.76 -3.28
C SER A 94 7.13 -25.62 -2.27
N LYS A 95 5.79 -25.52 -2.25
CA LYS A 95 4.94 -26.44 -1.49
C LYS A 95 5.08 -27.86 -2.01
N LEU A 96 5.03 -28.07 -3.32
CA LEU A 96 5.15 -29.40 -3.91
C LEU A 96 6.51 -30.04 -3.59
N ASN A 97 7.63 -29.30 -3.68
CA ASN A 97 8.95 -29.80 -3.28
C ASN A 97 8.96 -30.23 -1.81
N LYS A 98 8.33 -29.43 -0.93
CA LYS A 98 8.21 -29.74 0.50
C LYS A 98 7.30 -30.93 0.80
N TRP A 99 6.25 -31.14 0.00
CA TRP A 99 5.32 -32.27 0.15
C TRP A 99 5.81 -33.56 -0.53
N MET A 100 6.71 -33.44 -1.51
CA MET A 100 7.29 -34.57 -2.23
C MET A 100 8.63 -35.02 -1.66
N ALA A 101 9.28 -34.23 -0.80
CA ALA A 101 10.50 -34.64 -0.12
C ALA A 101 10.19 -35.76 0.89
N PRO A 102 10.68 -37.00 0.68
CA PRO A 102 10.51 -38.07 1.65
C PRO A 102 11.28 -37.75 2.92
N THR A 103 10.74 -38.22 4.04
CA THR A 103 11.45 -38.27 5.32
C THR A 103 12.64 -39.24 5.25
N GLU A 104 13.62 -39.11 6.15
CA GLU A 104 14.76 -40.04 6.21
C GLU A 104 14.30 -41.50 6.40
N GLU A 105 13.23 -41.71 7.16
CA GLU A 105 12.61 -43.03 7.35
C GLU A 105 11.97 -43.58 6.07
N GLU A 106 11.29 -42.74 5.28
CA GLU A 106 10.71 -43.14 4.00
C GLU A 106 11.78 -43.42 2.96
N GLU A 107 12.86 -42.64 2.93
CA GLU A 107 14.01 -42.87 2.06
C GLU A 107 14.68 -44.22 2.36
N LEU A 108 14.88 -44.56 3.65
CA LEU A 108 15.41 -45.86 4.07
C LEU A 108 14.50 -47.01 3.63
N ARG A 109 13.19 -46.91 3.89
CA ARG A 109 12.22 -47.93 3.47
C ARG A 109 12.19 -48.13 1.96
N LEU A 110 12.27 -47.05 1.19
CA LEU A 110 12.31 -47.12 -0.28
C LEU A 110 13.59 -47.77 -0.81
N LYS A 111 14.73 -47.55 -0.13
CA LYS A 111 16.00 -48.22 -0.46
C LYS A 111 15.94 -49.71 -0.13
N GLU A 112 15.39 -50.10 1.02
CA GLU A 112 15.20 -51.51 1.41
C GLU A 112 14.24 -52.24 0.44
N LEU A 113 13.14 -51.59 0.05
CA LEU A 113 12.16 -52.15 -0.90
C LEU A 113 12.73 -52.36 -2.31
N ASN A 114 13.69 -51.53 -2.73
CA ASN A 114 14.37 -51.69 -4.02
C ASN A 114 15.20 -52.99 -4.07
N ASP A 115 15.90 -53.31 -2.98
CA ASP A 115 16.77 -54.47 -2.91
C ASP A 115 15.98 -55.79 -2.82
N GLU A 116 14.79 -55.76 -2.21
CA GLU A 116 13.97 -56.97 -2.01
C GLU A 116 12.95 -57.24 -3.13
N SER A 117 12.32 -56.22 -3.74
CA SER A 117 11.34 -56.44 -4.83
C SER A 117 10.95 -55.19 -5.65
N PRO A 118 11.67 -54.86 -6.75
CA PRO A 118 11.38 -53.68 -7.58
C PRO A 118 10.00 -53.68 -8.28
N PHE A 119 9.29 -54.81 -8.29
CA PHE A 119 7.98 -54.98 -8.91
C PHE A 119 6.79 -54.59 -8.00
N LYS A 120 7.00 -54.38 -6.70
CA LYS A 120 5.92 -54.06 -5.74
C LYS A 120 5.61 -52.57 -5.62
N LEU A 121 6.41 -51.71 -6.23
CA LEU A 121 6.29 -50.26 -6.08
C LEU A 121 5.26 -49.65 -7.03
N GLY A 122 4.44 -48.75 -6.49
CA GLY A 122 3.51 -47.92 -7.25
C GLY A 122 4.24 -46.87 -8.11
N PRO A 123 3.55 -46.23 -9.08
CA PRO A 123 4.17 -45.21 -9.94
C PRO A 123 4.83 -44.06 -9.18
N ALA A 124 4.24 -43.62 -8.06
CA ALA A 124 4.78 -42.52 -7.24
C ALA A 124 6.09 -42.92 -6.53
N GLU A 125 6.17 -44.13 -5.98
CA GLU A 125 7.36 -44.65 -5.31
C GLU A 125 8.51 -44.87 -6.31
N LYS A 126 8.18 -45.38 -7.52
CA LYS A 126 9.13 -45.51 -8.63
C LYS A 126 9.70 -44.17 -9.05
N PHE A 127 8.85 -43.13 -9.15
CA PHE A 127 9.30 -41.78 -9.43
C PHE A 127 10.26 -41.28 -8.33
N LEU A 128 9.87 -41.44 -7.06
CA LEU A 128 10.67 -40.95 -5.94
C LEU A 128 12.04 -41.63 -5.86
N MET A 129 12.12 -42.92 -6.15
CA MET A 129 13.40 -43.63 -6.25
C MET A 129 14.33 -43.06 -7.33
N VAL A 130 13.79 -42.74 -8.51
CA VAL A 130 14.58 -42.11 -9.58
C VAL A 130 15.11 -40.74 -9.13
N VAL A 131 14.29 -39.97 -8.41
CA VAL A 131 14.70 -38.67 -7.84
C VAL A 131 15.75 -38.84 -6.75
N LEU A 132 15.60 -39.81 -5.84
CA LEU A 132 16.55 -40.08 -4.75
C LEU A 132 17.91 -40.57 -5.24
N ASN A 133 17.98 -41.17 -6.43
CA ASN A 133 19.25 -41.51 -7.07
C ASN A 133 20.06 -40.28 -7.52
N ILE A 134 19.44 -39.10 -7.58
CA ILE A 134 20.12 -37.83 -7.84
C ILE A 134 20.69 -37.31 -6.51
N PRO A 135 22.01 -37.09 -6.40
CA PRO A 135 22.61 -36.58 -5.17
C PRO A 135 21.99 -35.25 -4.74
N PHE A 136 21.48 -35.21 -3.51
CA PHE A 136 20.85 -34.02 -2.91
C PHE A 136 19.74 -33.40 -3.78
N ALA A 137 18.94 -34.24 -4.46
CA ALA A 137 17.93 -33.82 -5.43
C ALA A 137 17.07 -32.63 -4.96
N PHE A 138 16.51 -32.70 -3.76
CA PHE A 138 15.64 -31.65 -3.21
C PHE A 138 16.37 -30.33 -2.97
N LYS A 139 17.63 -30.38 -2.48
CA LYS A 139 18.47 -29.18 -2.32
C LYS A 139 18.86 -28.56 -3.68
N ARG A 140 19.08 -29.40 -4.70
CA ARG A 140 19.32 -28.93 -6.08
C ARG A 140 18.06 -28.27 -6.66
N VAL A 141 16.88 -28.85 -6.43
CA VAL A 141 15.59 -28.25 -6.85
C VAL A 141 15.36 -26.90 -6.18
N ASP A 142 15.62 -26.78 -4.86
CA ASP A 142 15.52 -25.50 -4.16
C ASP A 142 16.47 -24.44 -4.74
N SER A 143 17.69 -24.86 -5.10
CA SER A 143 18.68 -23.98 -5.75
C SER A 143 18.19 -23.52 -7.13
N LEU A 144 17.65 -24.43 -7.93
CA LEU A 144 17.10 -24.13 -9.26
C LEU A 144 15.87 -23.22 -9.18
N LEU A 145 15.00 -23.40 -8.18
CA LEU A 145 13.86 -22.53 -7.93
C LEU A 145 14.31 -21.10 -7.59
N TYR A 146 15.32 -20.97 -6.71
CA TYR A 146 15.89 -19.66 -6.41
C TYR A 146 16.47 -18.98 -7.66
N ILE A 147 17.23 -19.72 -8.48
CA ILE A 147 17.81 -19.18 -9.73
C ILE A 147 16.71 -18.73 -10.69
N ALA A 148 15.62 -19.50 -10.81
CA ALA A 148 14.51 -19.17 -11.70
C ALA A 148 13.80 -17.86 -11.33
N ASN A 149 13.76 -17.52 -10.03
CA ASN A 149 13.10 -16.33 -9.51
C ASN A 149 14.05 -15.13 -9.30
N PHE A 150 15.37 -15.36 -9.35
CA PHE A 150 16.36 -14.35 -8.99
C PHE A 150 16.23 -13.06 -9.79
N ASP A 151 16.16 -13.16 -11.13
CA ASP A 151 16.13 -11.99 -12.00
C ASP A 151 14.85 -11.15 -11.79
N SER A 152 13.69 -11.79 -11.55
CA SER A 152 12.43 -11.09 -11.30
C SER A 152 12.36 -10.45 -9.92
N GLU A 153 12.89 -11.10 -8.88
CA GLU A 153 13.00 -10.50 -7.54
C GLU A 153 13.94 -9.27 -7.55
N ILE A 154 15.05 -9.35 -8.30
CA ILE A 154 15.95 -8.20 -8.51
C ILE A 154 15.24 -7.05 -9.22
N GLU A 155 14.52 -7.33 -10.32
CA GLU A 155 13.78 -6.30 -11.06
C GLU A 155 12.69 -5.64 -10.21
N TYR A 156 11.97 -6.42 -9.40
CA TYR A 156 10.99 -5.91 -8.44
C TYR A 156 11.61 -4.95 -7.43
N LEU A 157 12.76 -5.33 -6.84
CA LEU A 157 13.44 -4.49 -5.86
C LEU A 157 14.02 -3.22 -6.49
N LYS A 158 14.58 -3.31 -7.71
CA LYS A 158 15.04 -2.14 -8.47
C LYS A 158 13.92 -1.13 -8.66
N GLY A 159 12.76 -1.57 -9.17
CA GLY A 159 11.60 -0.69 -9.37
C GLY A 159 11.06 -0.11 -8.06
N SER A 160 11.16 -0.86 -6.96
CA SER A 160 10.77 -0.37 -5.63
C SER A 160 11.70 0.74 -5.14
N PHE A 161 13.02 0.57 -5.25
CA PHE A 161 13.98 1.60 -4.86
C PHE A 161 13.93 2.84 -5.76
N GLU A 162 13.74 2.67 -7.08
CA GLU A 162 13.53 3.78 -8.01
C GLU A 162 12.27 4.58 -7.64
N THR A 163 11.18 3.89 -7.27
CA THR A 163 9.95 4.55 -6.81
C THR A 163 10.19 5.36 -5.53
N LEU A 164 10.96 4.83 -4.57
CA LEU A 164 11.30 5.55 -3.34
C LEU A 164 12.14 6.80 -3.61
N GLN A 165 13.14 6.70 -4.50
CA GLN A 165 13.98 7.84 -4.90
C GLN A 165 13.13 8.91 -5.60
N ALA A 166 12.32 8.51 -6.58
CA ALA A 166 11.42 9.41 -7.30
C ALA A 166 10.41 10.08 -6.35
N ALA A 167 9.85 9.35 -5.38
CA ALA A 167 8.95 9.91 -4.37
C ALA A 167 9.65 10.98 -3.50
N CYS A 168 10.91 10.77 -3.13
CA CYS A 168 11.70 11.76 -2.39
C CYS A 168 11.90 13.04 -3.22
N GLU A 169 12.24 12.89 -4.51
CA GLU A 169 12.42 14.02 -5.43
C GLU A 169 11.12 14.78 -5.68
N GLU A 170 10.01 14.06 -5.90
CA GLU A 170 8.66 14.62 -6.03
C GLU A 170 8.31 15.49 -4.83
N LEU A 171 8.49 15.00 -3.61
CA LEU A 171 8.24 15.78 -2.38
C LEU A 171 9.17 16.99 -2.26
N ARG A 172 10.45 16.82 -2.60
CA ARG A 172 11.45 17.87 -2.47
C ARG A 172 11.19 19.03 -3.43
N ASN A 173 10.78 18.71 -4.65
CA ASN A 173 10.74 19.63 -5.77
C ASN A 173 9.33 20.11 -6.13
N SER A 174 8.25 19.49 -5.61
CA SER A 174 6.89 19.95 -5.90
C SER A 174 6.64 21.34 -5.29
N ARG A 175 6.63 22.34 -6.18
CA ARG A 175 6.36 23.73 -5.85
C ARG A 175 4.97 23.91 -5.24
N MET A 176 3.96 23.23 -5.78
CA MET A 176 2.59 23.37 -5.32
C MET A 176 2.42 22.79 -3.92
N PHE A 177 3.04 21.63 -3.64
CA PHE A 177 3.05 21.06 -2.30
C PHE A 177 3.65 22.04 -1.28
N LEU A 178 4.85 22.58 -1.56
CA LEU A 178 5.50 23.55 -0.67
C LEU A 178 4.67 24.81 -0.45
N LYS A 179 3.98 25.32 -1.48
CA LYS A 179 3.07 26.46 -1.36
C LYS A 179 1.87 26.16 -0.47
N LEU A 180 1.29 24.96 -0.57
CA LEU A 180 0.19 24.55 0.31
C LEU A 180 0.65 24.49 1.76
N LEU A 181 1.85 23.95 2.03
CA LEU A 181 2.39 23.96 3.39
C LEU A 181 2.59 25.39 3.92
N GLU A 182 3.11 26.30 3.10
CA GLU A 182 3.24 27.71 3.47
C GLU A 182 1.87 28.37 3.73
N ALA A 183 0.88 28.09 2.90
CA ALA A 183 -0.48 28.61 3.06
C ALA A 183 -1.15 28.10 4.34
N VAL A 184 -0.96 26.81 4.66
CA VAL A 184 -1.40 26.22 5.93
C VAL A 184 -0.71 26.90 7.11
N LEU A 185 0.61 27.10 7.06
CA LEU A 185 1.37 27.76 8.14
C LEU A 185 0.87 29.19 8.37
N LYS A 186 0.75 30.00 7.30
CA LYS A 186 0.27 31.39 7.39
C LYS A 186 -1.15 31.46 7.95
N THR A 187 -2.02 30.57 7.49
CA THR A 187 -3.40 30.48 7.98
C THR A 187 -3.42 30.10 9.46
N GLY A 188 -2.65 29.10 9.86
CA GLY A 188 -2.50 28.69 11.25
C GLY A 188 -2.00 29.82 12.16
N ASN A 189 -0.97 30.56 11.74
CA ASN A 189 -0.46 31.71 12.48
C ASN A 189 -1.52 32.80 12.64
N ARG A 190 -2.25 33.12 11.57
CA ARG A 190 -3.33 34.12 11.58
C ARG A 190 -4.47 33.72 12.52
N MET A 191 -4.83 32.44 12.57
CA MET A 191 -5.88 31.94 13.46
C MET A 191 -5.46 31.91 14.94
N ASN A 192 -4.16 31.80 15.22
CA ASN A 192 -3.63 31.69 16.57
C ASN A 192 -3.10 33.02 17.13
N VAL A 193 -3.36 34.15 16.46
CA VAL A 193 -2.98 35.49 16.95
C VAL A 193 -3.47 35.70 18.39
N GLY A 194 -2.58 36.17 19.25
CA GLY A 194 -2.87 36.38 20.68
C GLY A 194 -2.73 35.12 21.55
N THR A 195 -2.34 33.98 20.97
CA THR A 195 -1.97 32.77 21.73
C THR A 195 -0.46 32.52 21.65
N ASN A 196 0.07 31.66 22.52
CA ASN A 196 1.46 31.18 22.46
C ASN A 196 1.78 30.29 21.24
N ARG A 197 0.79 30.01 20.39
CA ARG A 197 0.94 29.27 19.13
C ARG A 197 0.97 30.20 17.90
N CYS A 198 0.85 31.51 18.11
CA CYS A 198 1.09 32.52 17.09
C CYS A 198 2.58 32.51 16.68
N ASP A 199 2.88 32.91 15.45
CA ASP A 199 4.25 33.07 14.93
C ASP A 199 5.08 31.76 14.88
N ALA A 200 4.41 30.64 14.61
CA ALA A 200 5.09 29.40 14.31
C ALA A 200 5.88 29.54 13.00
N HIS A 201 7.11 29.02 12.99
CA HIS A 201 7.96 28.97 11.81
C HIS A 201 7.82 27.64 11.04
N ALA A 202 7.22 26.64 11.69
CA ALA A 202 7.11 25.27 11.21
C ALA A 202 5.92 24.56 11.88
N PHE A 203 5.46 23.47 11.27
CA PHE A 203 4.55 22.52 11.91
C PHE A 203 4.94 21.09 11.55
N LYS A 204 4.62 20.13 12.43
CA LYS A 204 4.82 18.70 12.14
C LYS A 204 3.90 18.27 10.99
N LEU A 205 4.40 17.51 10.01
CA LEU A 205 3.62 17.15 8.82
C LEU A 205 2.29 16.44 9.14
N ASN A 206 2.23 15.63 10.20
CA ASN A 206 1.01 15.00 10.70
C ASN A 206 -0.14 16.00 11.00
N THR A 207 0.16 17.28 11.23
CA THR A 207 -0.86 18.34 11.42
C THR A 207 -1.73 18.52 10.17
N LEU A 208 -1.24 18.20 8.97
CA LEU A 208 -2.04 18.24 7.73
C LEU A 208 -3.30 17.37 7.83
N LEU A 209 -3.19 16.22 8.49
CA LEU A 209 -4.31 15.29 8.65
C LEU A 209 -5.35 15.80 9.67
N LYS A 210 -4.96 16.74 10.53
CA LYS A 210 -5.84 17.36 11.55
C LYS A 210 -6.62 18.56 11.02
N LEU A 211 -6.33 19.02 9.80
CA LEU A 211 -7.03 20.16 9.19
C LEU A 211 -8.53 19.88 8.96
N VAL A 212 -8.92 18.61 8.91
CA VAL A 212 -10.33 18.18 8.80
C VAL A 212 -11.12 18.38 10.09
N ASP A 213 -10.44 18.46 11.23
CA ASP A 213 -11.08 18.61 12.54
C ASP A 213 -11.43 20.07 12.84
N VAL A 214 -10.74 21.01 12.17
CA VAL A 214 -10.99 22.44 12.30
C VAL A 214 -12.10 22.85 11.34
N LYS A 215 -13.30 23.01 11.87
CA LYS A 215 -14.52 23.34 11.12
C LYS A 215 -14.93 24.80 11.32
N GLY A 216 -15.50 25.39 10.28
CA GLY A 216 -16.19 26.67 10.34
C GLY A 216 -17.49 26.59 11.13
N THR A 217 -18.13 27.74 11.34
CA THR A 217 -19.41 27.88 12.05
C THR A 217 -20.56 27.13 11.39
N ASP A 218 -20.45 26.82 10.10
CA ASP A 218 -21.41 26.03 9.33
C ASP A 218 -21.30 24.52 9.59
N GLY A 219 -20.25 24.06 10.30
CA GLY A 219 -19.96 22.65 10.57
C GLY A 219 -19.63 21.81 9.33
N LYS A 220 -19.61 22.41 8.14
CA LYS A 220 -19.44 21.74 6.84
C LYS A 220 -18.09 22.10 6.22
N THR A 221 -17.69 23.35 6.31
CA THR A 221 -16.46 23.85 5.70
C THR A 221 -15.29 23.63 6.67
N ILE A 222 -14.38 22.72 6.36
CA ILE A 222 -13.11 22.57 7.07
C ILE A 222 -12.09 23.66 6.68
N LEU A 223 -11.09 23.90 7.52
CA LEU A 223 -10.03 24.88 7.30
C LEU A 223 -9.32 24.71 5.95
N LEU A 224 -9.14 23.45 5.51
CA LEU A 224 -8.48 23.19 4.23
C LEU A 224 -9.25 23.76 3.04
N HIS A 225 -10.59 23.86 3.07
CA HIS A 225 -11.35 24.49 1.98
C HIS A 225 -10.97 25.95 1.80
N PHE A 226 -10.79 26.68 2.90
CA PHE A 226 -10.35 28.07 2.87
C PHE A 226 -8.93 28.19 2.29
N VAL A 227 -8.01 27.35 2.76
CA VAL A 227 -6.63 27.31 2.25
C VAL A 227 -6.60 27.01 0.75
N VAL A 228 -7.40 26.04 0.30
CA VAL A 228 -7.53 25.66 -1.12
C VAL A 228 -8.08 26.83 -1.95
N GLN A 229 -9.17 27.46 -1.51
CA GLN A 229 -9.76 28.60 -2.19
C GLN A 229 -8.76 29.74 -2.37
N GLU A 230 -8.02 30.10 -1.32
CA GLU A 230 -7.02 31.17 -1.39
C GLU A 230 -5.84 30.79 -2.29
N THR A 231 -5.42 29.52 -2.27
CA THR A 231 -4.34 29.03 -3.13
C THR A 231 -4.77 29.04 -4.60
N ILE A 232 -6.00 28.62 -4.90
CA ILE A 232 -6.59 28.69 -6.25
C ILE A 232 -6.59 30.13 -6.76
N ARG A 233 -7.09 31.07 -5.96
CA ARG A 233 -7.15 32.49 -6.33
C ARG A 233 -5.75 33.06 -6.60
N ALA A 234 -4.78 32.74 -5.76
CA ALA A 234 -3.40 33.20 -5.92
C ALA A 234 -2.72 32.63 -7.18
N GLU A 235 -2.93 31.34 -7.48
CA GLU A 235 -2.33 30.73 -8.66
C GLU A 235 -3.01 31.15 -9.96
N GLY A 236 -4.33 31.29 -9.95
CA GLY A 236 -5.11 31.83 -11.07
C GLY A 236 -4.64 33.21 -11.50
N SER A 237 -4.55 34.13 -10.54
CA SER A 237 -4.05 35.50 -10.78
C SER A 237 -2.63 35.51 -11.34
N ARG A 238 -1.74 34.65 -10.83
CA ARG A 238 -0.36 34.55 -11.31
C ARG A 238 -0.27 34.03 -12.75
N LEU A 239 -1.09 33.04 -13.12
CA LEU A 239 -1.07 32.45 -14.47
C LEU A 239 -1.69 33.39 -15.50
N SER A 240 -2.78 34.08 -15.15
CA SER A 240 -3.34 35.12 -16.01
C SER A 240 -2.34 36.24 -16.27
N SER A 241 -1.68 36.75 -15.22
CA SER A 241 -0.67 37.82 -15.36
C SER A 241 0.51 37.38 -16.26
N ALA A 242 0.91 36.11 -16.19
CA ALA A 242 1.94 35.55 -17.07
C ALA A 242 1.47 35.44 -18.53
N ASN A 243 0.21 35.09 -18.76
CA ASN A 243 -0.40 34.99 -20.09
C ASN A 243 -0.69 36.36 -20.72
N GLN A 244 -1.02 37.38 -19.93
CA GLN A 244 -1.24 38.75 -20.42
C GLN A 244 0.07 39.40 -20.92
N ASN A 245 1.21 39.09 -20.30
CA ASN A 245 2.53 39.53 -20.79
C ASN A 245 2.91 38.96 -22.17
N LEU A 246 2.24 37.89 -22.63
CA LEU A 246 2.40 37.31 -23.97
C LEU A 246 1.35 37.82 -24.97
N LYS A 247 0.26 38.44 -24.52
CA LYS A 247 -0.89 38.90 -25.33
C LYS A 247 -1.02 40.42 -25.39
N ALA A 248 0.06 41.17 -25.14
CA ALA A 248 0.05 42.63 -25.16
C ALA A 248 -0.02 43.23 -26.58
N GLU A 249 -1.01 42.81 -27.39
CA GLU A 249 -1.52 43.51 -28.58
C GLU A 249 -2.97 43.04 -28.83
N LYS A 250 -3.93 43.51 -28.03
CA LYS A 250 -5.26 44.01 -28.45
C LYS A 250 -6.30 44.02 -27.32
N THR A 251 -6.78 45.24 -27.07
CA THR A 251 -8.15 45.64 -26.72
C THR A 251 -8.65 45.44 -25.29
N GLN A 252 -9.04 46.58 -24.71
CA GLN A 252 -9.80 46.79 -23.49
C GLN A 252 -11.20 46.16 -23.59
N GLN A 253 -11.61 45.28 -22.65
CA GLN A 253 -13.02 45.15 -22.22
C GLN A 253 -13.24 44.22 -21.01
N SER A 254 -13.92 44.80 -20.00
CA SER A 254 -14.76 44.24 -18.92
C SER A 254 -14.11 43.64 -17.65
N ASP A 255 -14.47 44.24 -16.49
CA ASP A 255 -14.02 43.96 -15.12
C ASP A 255 -14.60 42.67 -14.47
N PHE A 256 -15.23 41.76 -15.21
CA PHE A 256 -16.02 40.65 -14.63
C PHE A 256 -15.86 39.23 -15.20
N PRO A 257 -15.37 38.97 -16.44
CA PRO A 257 -15.09 37.59 -16.91
C PRO A 257 -13.83 36.96 -16.28
N ASP A 258 -12.93 37.78 -15.75
CA ASP A 258 -11.58 37.39 -15.30
C ASP A 258 -11.59 36.46 -14.06
N ASP A 259 -12.56 36.63 -13.15
CA ASP A 259 -12.54 35.90 -11.86
C ASP A 259 -12.90 34.40 -12.00
N VAL A 260 -13.73 34.06 -12.99
CA VAL A 260 -14.08 32.65 -13.29
C VAL A 260 -12.92 31.94 -13.96
N GLU A 261 -12.27 32.57 -14.94
CA GLU A 261 -11.10 32.02 -15.64
C GLU A 261 -9.91 31.83 -14.69
N PHE A 262 -9.64 32.79 -13.79
CA PHE A 262 -8.58 32.65 -12.77
C PHE A 262 -8.86 31.49 -11.85
N ARG A 263 -10.11 31.33 -11.42
CA ARG A 263 -10.47 30.27 -10.51
C ARG A 263 -10.38 28.90 -11.15
N GLU A 264 -10.71 28.78 -12.43
CA GLU A 264 -10.56 27.53 -13.19
C GLU A 264 -9.07 27.16 -13.37
N LEU A 265 -8.24 28.10 -13.82
CA LEU A 265 -6.79 27.91 -13.96
C LEU A 265 -6.13 27.52 -12.63
N GLY A 266 -6.47 28.23 -11.54
CA GLY A 266 -5.96 27.94 -10.21
C GLY A 266 -6.42 26.57 -9.69
N LEU A 267 -7.68 26.20 -9.92
CA LEU A 267 -8.23 24.89 -9.54
C LEU A 267 -7.52 23.75 -10.29
N GLN A 268 -7.25 23.93 -11.58
CA GLN A 268 -6.52 22.94 -12.38
C GLN A 268 -5.12 22.68 -11.81
N VAL A 269 -4.41 23.73 -11.40
CA VAL A 269 -3.05 23.58 -10.83
C VAL A 269 -3.10 22.90 -9.47
N VAL A 270 -4.00 23.33 -8.58
CA VAL A 270 -4.09 22.76 -7.22
C VAL A 270 -4.56 21.30 -7.25
N SER A 271 -5.55 20.97 -8.09
CA SER A 271 -6.02 19.58 -8.27
C SER A 271 -5.04 18.69 -9.04
N GLY A 272 -4.14 19.28 -9.83
CA GLY A 272 -3.05 18.58 -10.52
C GLY A 272 -2.00 18.00 -9.57
N LEU A 273 -1.87 18.51 -8.34
CA LEU A 273 -0.85 18.07 -7.39
C LEU A 273 -0.90 16.55 -7.09
N SER A 274 -2.10 15.96 -7.02
CA SER A 274 -2.24 14.51 -6.82
C SER A 274 -1.66 13.70 -7.99
N GLY A 275 -1.61 14.28 -9.19
CA GLY A 275 -0.95 13.71 -10.37
C GLY A 275 0.57 13.93 -10.38
N GLU A 276 1.08 14.98 -9.76
CA GLU A 276 2.54 15.22 -9.62
C GLU A 276 3.17 14.25 -8.62
N LEU A 277 2.46 13.89 -7.56
CA LEU A 277 2.98 13.08 -6.45
C LEU A 277 2.56 11.60 -6.56
N THR A 278 2.71 10.99 -7.74
CA THR A 278 2.26 9.61 -7.97
C THR A 278 3.17 8.58 -7.33
N ASN A 279 4.49 8.78 -7.35
CA ASN A 279 5.42 7.86 -6.71
C ASN A 279 5.34 7.95 -5.20
N VAL A 280 5.02 9.12 -4.62
CA VAL A 280 4.65 9.24 -3.20
C VAL A 280 3.50 8.30 -2.82
N LYS A 281 2.45 8.23 -3.65
CA LYS A 281 1.31 7.32 -3.38
C LYS A 281 1.70 5.85 -3.46
N LYS A 282 2.60 5.48 -4.37
CA LYS A 282 3.13 4.11 -4.48
C LYS A 282 4.03 3.78 -3.29
N ALA A 283 4.95 4.66 -2.93
CA ALA A 283 5.85 4.52 -1.79
C ALA A 283 5.07 4.37 -0.47
N ALA A 284 3.95 5.08 -0.32
CA ALA A 284 3.07 4.97 0.84
C ALA A 284 2.39 3.60 1.03
N ALA A 285 2.41 2.73 0.00
CA ALA A 285 1.88 1.37 0.06
C ALA A 285 2.97 0.31 0.28
N MET A 286 4.25 0.72 0.32
CA MET A 286 5.38 -0.17 0.57
C MET A 286 5.59 -0.37 2.07
N ASP A 287 6.26 -1.47 2.42
CA ASP A 287 6.66 -1.80 3.79
C ASP A 287 8.19 -1.91 3.84
N SER A 288 8.80 -1.12 4.75
CA SER A 288 10.26 -1.02 4.87
C SER A 288 10.90 -2.30 5.40
N ASP A 289 10.21 -2.99 6.32
CA ASP A 289 10.74 -4.22 6.92
C ASP A 289 10.67 -5.36 5.91
N VAL A 290 9.59 -5.42 5.14
CA VAL A 290 9.44 -6.39 4.04
C VAL A 290 10.54 -6.19 2.98
N LEU A 291 10.78 -4.96 2.53
CA LEU A 291 11.86 -4.68 1.56
C LEU A 291 13.25 -5.07 2.10
N SER A 292 13.53 -4.76 3.36
CA SER A 292 14.80 -5.12 4.02
C SER A 292 14.97 -6.64 4.09
N ILE A 293 13.90 -7.37 4.45
CA ILE A 293 13.87 -8.83 4.46
C ILE A 293 14.12 -9.38 3.05
N ASP A 294 13.50 -8.81 2.02
CA ASP A 294 13.67 -9.25 0.63
C ASP A 294 15.10 -9.06 0.12
N VAL A 295 15.76 -7.94 0.44
CA VAL A 295 17.18 -7.74 0.13
C VAL A 295 18.07 -8.77 0.87
N ALA A 296 17.78 -9.04 2.13
CA ALA A 296 18.56 -9.99 2.94
C ALA A 296 18.39 -11.45 2.48
N LYS A 297 17.24 -11.81 1.88
CA LYS A 297 16.99 -13.16 1.34
C LYS A 297 17.99 -13.54 0.26
N PHE A 298 18.52 -12.60 -0.53
CA PHE A 298 19.49 -12.94 -1.56
C PHE A 298 20.79 -13.51 -0.99
N ALA A 299 21.37 -12.87 0.04
CA ALA A 299 22.58 -13.37 0.69
C ALA A 299 22.37 -14.77 1.27
N THR A 300 21.17 -15.03 1.81
CA THR A 300 20.77 -16.35 2.31
C THR A 300 20.67 -17.38 1.19
N GLY A 301 20.04 -17.02 0.06
CA GLY A 301 19.91 -17.89 -1.11
C GLY A 301 21.26 -18.28 -1.73
N ILE A 302 22.16 -17.31 -1.90
CA ILE A 302 23.54 -17.53 -2.36
C ILE A 302 24.29 -18.48 -1.42
N SER A 303 24.17 -18.27 -0.11
CA SER A 303 24.83 -19.14 0.89
C SER A 303 24.34 -20.58 0.78
N LYS A 304 23.04 -20.79 0.56
CA LYS A 304 22.45 -22.12 0.35
C LYS A 304 22.99 -22.78 -0.92
N ILE A 305 23.05 -22.06 -2.04
CA ILE A 305 23.61 -22.62 -3.29
C ILE A 305 25.08 -23.04 -3.09
N ARG A 306 25.88 -22.21 -2.40
CA ARG A 306 27.27 -22.54 -2.07
C ARG A 306 27.38 -23.79 -1.21
N GLU A 307 26.49 -24.00 -0.25
CA GLU A 307 26.42 -25.24 0.54
C GLU A 307 26.12 -26.45 -0.35
N VAL A 308 25.16 -26.33 -1.27
CA VAL A 308 24.79 -27.42 -2.18
C VAL A 308 25.94 -27.80 -3.09
N ILE A 309 26.68 -26.83 -3.64
CA ILE A 309 27.88 -27.12 -4.45
C ILE A 309 28.90 -27.94 -3.63
N LYS A 310 29.25 -27.48 -2.42
CA LYS A 310 30.21 -28.17 -1.54
C LYS A 310 29.79 -29.60 -1.21
N LEU A 311 28.49 -29.82 -0.94
CA LEU A 311 27.97 -31.16 -0.67
C LEU A 311 28.14 -32.09 -1.88
N ASN A 312 28.00 -31.55 -3.09
CA ASN A 312 28.12 -32.32 -4.33
C ASN A 312 29.57 -32.58 -4.78
N GLU A 313 30.53 -31.76 -4.37
CA GLU A 313 31.97 -31.97 -4.63
C GLU A 313 32.51 -33.24 -3.93
N GLY A 314 31.94 -33.61 -2.78
CA GLY A 314 32.34 -34.81 -2.02
C GLY A 314 31.88 -36.15 -2.61
N ILE A 315 31.03 -36.14 -3.64
CA ILE A 315 30.45 -37.35 -4.24
C ILE A 315 31.10 -37.58 -5.61
N ALA A 316 31.77 -38.72 -5.75
CA ALA A 316 32.57 -39.16 -6.90
C ALA A 316 32.12 -38.61 -8.27
N LEU A 317 33.11 -38.13 -9.03
CA LEU A 317 33.09 -37.56 -10.38
C LEU A 317 32.16 -38.31 -11.35
N LYS A 318 30.87 -37.97 -11.33
CA LYS A 318 29.95 -38.19 -12.46
C LYS A 318 29.85 -36.87 -13.21
N ASP A 319 29.95 -36.90 -14.54
CA ASP A 319 29.88 -35.71 -15.43
C ASP A 319 28.69 -34.78 -15.12
N SER A 320 27.58 -35.32 -14.62
CA SER A 320 26.40 -34.56 -14.23
C SER A 320 26.61 -33.67 -13.00
N ASN A 321 27.48 -34.05 -12.05
CA ASN A 321 27.80 -33.26 -10.86
C ASN A 321 28.72 -32.08 -11.22
N LEU A 322 29.66 -32.30 -12.15
CA LEU A 322 30.54 -31.27 -12.67
C LEU A 322 29.73 -30.20 -13.41
N LYS A 323 28.86 -30.60 -14.34
CA LYS A 323 27.99 -29.67 -15.08
C LYS A 323 27.07 -28.85 -14.17
N PHE A 324 26.51 -29.47 -13.13
CA PHE A 324 25.73 -28.74 -12.13
C PHE A 324 26.59 -27.69 -11.43
N SER A 325 27.77 -28.08 -10.93
CA SER A 325 28.65 -27.19 -10.19
C SER A 325 29.17 -26.03 -11.04
N GLU A 326 29.55 -26.28 -12.30
CA GLU A 326 29.93 -25.24 -13.26
C GLU A 326 28.80 -24.24 -13.49
N SER A 327 27.59 -24.73 -13.78
CA SER A 327 26.41 -23.88 -14.01
C SER A 327 26.03 -23.05 -12.78
N MET A 328 26.06 -23.65 -11.59
CA MET A 328 25.78 -22.92 -10.35
C MET A 328 26.85 -21.85 -10.07
N ASN A 329 28.13 -22.14 -10.31
CA ASN A 329 29.22 -21.17 -10.11
C ASN A 329 29.13 -19.98 -11.09
N GLU A 330 28.75 -20.22 -12.35
CA GLU A 330 28.49 -19.15 -13.32
C GLU A 330 27.34 -18.23 -12.84
N PHE A 331 26.24 -18.83 -12.38
CA PHE A 331 25.14 -18.08 -11.79
C PHE A 331 25.59 -17.28 -10.55
N LEU A 332 26.31 -17.90 -9.61
CA LEU A 332 26.78 -17.24 -8.39
C LEU A 332 27.60 -16.00 -8.70
N LYS A 333 28.50 -16.06 -9.69
CA LYS A 333 29.30 -14.91 -10.13
C LYS A 333 28.41 -13.74 -10.59
N LYS A 334 27.44 -14.01 -11.46
CA LYS A 334 26.48 -12.98 -11.94
C LYS A 334 25.64 -12.43 -10.77
N ALA A 335 25.13 -13.31 -9.93
CA ALA A 335 24.22 -12.97 -8.85
C ALA A 335 24.88 -12.10 -7.79
N GLU A 336 26.14 -12.36 -7.43
CA GLU A 336 26.88 -11.55 -6.45
C GLU A 336 27.06 -10.11 -6.91
N GLU A 337 27.34 -9.88 -8.18
CA GLU A 337 27.43 -8.53 -8.74
C GLU A 337 26.08 -7.79 -8.67
N GLU A 338 24.98 -8.47 -9.01
CA GLU A 338 23.62 -7.89 -8.92
C GLU A 338 23.21 -7.62 -7.47
N ILE A 339 23.57 -8.49 -6.53
CA ILE A 339 23.28 -8.31 -5.10
C ILE A 339 24.03 -7.10 -4.54
N VAL A 340 25.30 -6.90 -4.92
CA VAL A 340 26.03 -5.71 -4.50
C VAL A 340 25.36 -4.44 -5.05
N ARG A 341 24.90 -4.47 -6.31
CA ARG A 341 24.16 -3.35 -6.91
C ARG A 341 22.86 -3.07 -6.16
N ILE A 342 22.06 -4.10 -5.85
CA ILE A 342 20.77 -3.91 -5.18
C ILE A 342 20.92 -3.40 -3.75
N GLN A 343 21.93 -3.90 -3.02
CA GLN A 343 22.25 -3.42 -1.67
C GLN A 343 22.75 -1.97 -1.67
N ALA A 344 23.46 -1.55 -2.72
CA ALA A 344 23.85 -0.16 -2.87
C ALA A 344 22.63 0.74 -3.14
N GLN A 345 21.71 0.30 -4.01
CA GLN A 345 20.46 1.03 -4.29
C GLN A 345 19.56 1.14 -3.05
N ASP A 346 19.43 0.07 -2.26
CA ASP A 346 18.72 0.06 -0.98
C ASP A 346 19.24 1.15 -0.03
N ARG A 347 20.56 1.18 0.19
CA ARG A 347 21.21 2.19 1.05
C ARG A 347 20.98 3.61 0.56
N VAL A 348 21.09 3.85 -0.76
CA VAL A 348 20.86 5.17 -1.34
C VAL A 348 19.40 5.59 -1.18
N ALA A 349 18.45 4.72 -1.52
CA ALA A 349 17.02 5.00 -1.41
C ALA A 349 16.63 5.31 0.05
N LEU A 350 17.04 4.47 1.01
CA LEU A 350 16.76 4.69 2.44
C LEU A 350 17.45 5.95 2.97
N SER A 351 18.64 6.30 2.49
CA SER A 351 19.29 7.57 2.83
C SER A 351 18.49 8.78 2.33
N MET A 352 17.97 8.73 1.10
CA MET A 352 17.10 9.79 0.57
C MET A 352 15.79 9.90 1.36
N VAL A 353 15.20 8.78 1.75
CA VAL A 353 14.01 8.74 2.63
C VAL A 353 14.31 9.35 3.99
N LYS A 354 15.49 9.07 4.56
CA LYS A 354 15.93 9.69 5.82
C LYS A 354 16.12 11.20 5.68
N GLU A 355 16.74 11.64 4.58
CA GLU A 355 16.95 13.07 4.32
C GLU A 355 15.63 13.82 4.14
N ILE A 356 14.71 13.28 3.32
CA ILE A 356 13.42 13.93 3.07
C ILE A 356 12.54 13.94 4.32
N THR A 357 12.59 12.87 5.12
CA THR A 357 11.96 12.82 6.44
C THR A 357 12.54 13.90 7.36
N GLY A 358 13.87 14.02 7.44
CA GLY A 358 14.52 15.08 8.20
C GLY A 358 14.17 16.48 7.72
N TYR A 359 13.94 16.67 6.42
CA TYR A 359 13.53 17.96 5.86
C TYR A 359 12.10 18.37 6.27
N PHE A 360 11.15 17.43 6.31
CA PHE A 360 9.74 17.70 6.61
C PHE A 360 9.32 17.45 8.08
N HIS A 361 10.07 16.66 8.84
CA HIS A 361 9.76 16.33 10.25
C HIS A 361 10.83 16.79 11.23
N GLY A 362 12.04 17.16 10.77
CA GLY A 362 13.18 17.41 11.64
C GLY A 362 13.79 16.12 12.21
N ASN A 363 14.63 16.25 13.24
CA ASN A 363 15.26 15.09 13.91
C ASN A 363 14.31 14.51 14.97
N SER A 364 13.41 13.61 14.55
CA SER A 364 12.52 12.87 15.45
C SER A 364 12.90 11.39 15.46
N ALA A 365 13.34 10.87 16.61
CA ALA A 365 13.62 9.44 16.78
C ALA A 365 12.38 8.56 16.51
N GLN A 366 11.17 9.12 16.64
CA GLN A 366 9.92 8.42 16.38
C GLN A 366 9.71 8.10 14.88
N GLU A 367 10.26 8.92 13.98
CA GLU A 367 10.12 8.70 12.52
C GLU A 367 11.14 7.66 12.01
N GLU A 368 12.24 7.42 12.75
CA GLU A 368 13.21 6.38 12.39
C GLU A 368 12.62 4.96 12.47
N ALA A 369 11.60 4.75 13.32
CA ALA A 369 10.91 3.46 13.45
C ALA A 369 10.01 3.13 12.24
N HIS A 370 9.57 4.14 11.47
CA HIS A 370 8.69 3.97 10.32
C HIS A 370 9.13 4.85 9.15
N PRO A 371 10.20 4.48 8.43
CA PRO A 371 10.83 5.33 7.41
C PRO A 371 9.86 5.85 6.33
N PHE A 372 8.85 5.07 5.96
CA PHE A 372 7.90 5.41 4.90
C PHE A 372 6.67 6.18 5.39
N ARG A 373 6.57 6.48 6.68
CA ARG A 373 5.41 7.15 7.28
C ARG A 373 5.14 8.52 6.63
N ILE A 374 6.19 9.24 6.25
CA ILE A 374 6.08 10.51 5.53
C ILE A 374 5.22 10.38 4.27
N PHE A 375 5.42 9.33 3.47
CA PHE A 375 4.65 9.12 2.25
C PHE A 375 3.18 8.82 2.55
N THR A 376 2.90 8.04 3.59
CA THR A 376 1.52 7.77 4.07
C THR A 376 0.81 9.06 4.43
N ILE A 377 1.45 9.94 5.20
CA ILE A 377 0.89 11.23 5.60
C ILE A 377 0.55 12.09 4.38
N VAL A 378 1.47 12.18 3.41
CA VAL A 378 1.25 12.99 2.21
C VAL A 378 0.16 12.39 1.33
N ARG A 379 0.15 11.07 1.09
CA ARG A 379 -0.94 10.39 0.35
C ARG A 379 -2.31 10.68 0.96
N ASP A 380 -2.42 10.57 2.28
CA ASP A 380 -3.69 10.77 2.98
C ASP A 380 -4.11 12.24 2.92
N PHE A 381 -3.15 13.17 3.08
CA PHE A 381 -3.40 14.60 2.86
C PHE A 381 -3.87 14.91 1.43
N LEU A 382 -3.25 14.32 0.41
CA LEU A 382 -3.66 14.49 -0.99
C LEU A 382 -5.10 14.01 -1.22
N SER A 383 -5.51 12.94 -0.55
CA SER A 383 -6.89 12.45 -0.63
C SER A 383 -7.89 13.45 -0.03
N ILE A 384 -7.52 14.12 1.07
CA ILE A 384 -8.32 15.19 1.67
C ILE A 384 -8.34 16.43 0.76
N LEU A 385 -7.19 16.80 0.17
CA LEU A 385 -7.06 17.90 -0.77
C LEU A 385 -7.94 17.71 -2.01
N ASP A 386 -7.90 16.51 -2.61
CA ASP A 386 -8.70 16.17 -3.79
C ASP A 386 -10.20 16.30 -3.51
N ARG A 387 -10.62 15.88 -2.31
CA ARG A 387 -12.01 16.07 -1.86
C ARG A 387 -12.34 17.56 -1.70
N ALA A 388 -11.47 18.33 -1.04
CA ALA A 388 -11.68 19.76 -0.83
C ALA A 388 -11.77 20.52 -2.18
N CYS A 389 -10.91 20.19 -3.15
CA CYS A 389 -10.96 20.77 -4.50
C CYS A 389 -12.30 20.49 -5.20
N LYS A 390 -12.80 19.25 -5.11
CA LYS A 390 -14.12 18.88 -5.67
C LYS A 390 -15.28 19.62 -5.01
N GLU A 391 -15.25 19.79 -3.70
CA GLU A 391 -16.29 20.53 -2.96
C GLU A 391 -16.24 22.02 -3.32
N VAL A 392 -15.05 22.61 -3.40
CA VAL A 392 -14.81 24.00 -3.82
C VAL A 392 -15.23 24.26 -5.28
N ALA A 393 -15.03 23.31 -6.18
CA ALA A 393 -15.49 23.39 -7.57
C ALA A 393 -17.02 23.47 -7.65
N LYS A 394 -17.73 22.58 -6.94
CA LYS A 394 -19.20 22.53 -6.92
C LYS A 394 -19.85 23.80 -6.35
N VAL A 395 -19.25 24.40 -5.32
CA VAL A 395 -19.75 25.67 -4.76
C VAL A 395 -19.65 26.79 -5.79
N SER A 396 -18.55 26.83 -6.55
CA SER A 396 -18.36 27.82 -7.62
C SER A 396 -19.39 27.71 -8.72
N GLU A 397 -19.64 26.49 -9.22
CA GLU A 397 -20.63 26.25 -10.26
C GLU A 397 -22.01 26.77 -9.81
N ARG A 398 -22.42 26.46 -8.57
CA ARG A 398 -23.69 26.94 -8.02
C ARG A 398 -23.78 28.46 -7.91
N THR A 399 -22.70 29.13 -7.50
CA THR A 399 -22.66 30.60 -7.44
C THR A 399 -22.76 31.21 -8.83
N VAL A 400 -22.05 30.66 -9.82
CA VAL A 400 -22.11 31.10 -11.23
C VAL A 400 -23.52 30.90 -11.81
N TYR A 401 -24.16 29.74 -11.58
CA TYR A 401 -25.53 29.47 -12.05
C TYR A 401 -26.60 30.32 -11.35
N SER A 402 -26.36 30.74 -10.10
CA SER A 402 -27.29 31.59 -9.34
C SER A 402 -27.25 33.05 -9.79
N LEU A 403 -26.07 33.53 -10.22
CA LEU A 403 -25.88 34.87 -10.77
C LEU A 403 -26.28 34.99 -12.25
N ALA A 404 -26.27 33.88 -13.00
CA ALA A 404 -26.67 33.82 -14.41
C ALA A 404 -28.19 33.72 -14.65
N ARG A 405 -29.03 33.67 -13.60
CA ARG A 405 -30.49 33.77 -13.77
C ARG A 405 -30.89 35.24 -13.94
N PRO A 406 -31.58 35.61 -15.03
CA PRO A 406 -32.26 36.90 -15.08
C PRO A 406 -33.27 36.94 -13.93
N LEU A 407 -33.27 38.02 -13.14
CA LEU A 407 -34.38 38.32 -12.24
C LEU A 407 -35.67 38.24 -13.06
N PRO A 408 -36.72 37.52 -12.61
CA PRO A 408 -37.99 37.53 -13.32
C PRO A 408 -38.46 38.98 -13.40
N ASN A 409 -38.73 39.45 -14.62
CA ASN A 409 -39.29 40.79 -14.82
C ASN A 409 -40.49 40.96 -13.88
N PRO A 410 -40.64 42.12 -13.19
CA PRO A 410 -41.81 42.35 -12.37
C PRO A 410 -43.06 42.19 -13.24
N PRO A 411 -44.15 41.61 -12.70
CA PRO A 411 -45.34 41.38 -13.50
C PRO A 411 -45.86 42.73 -14.01
N VAL A 412 -45.94 42.84 -15.33
CA VAL A 412 -46.67 43.91 -16.01
C VAL A 412 -48.12 43.78 -15.58
N PHE A 413 -48.60 44.71 -14.75
CA PHE A 413 -50.03 44.82 -14.45
C PHE A 413 -50.74 45.23 -15.75
N SER A 414 -51.36 44.25 -16.41
CA SER A 414 -52.27 44.47 -17.52
C SER A 414 -53.57 45.09 -17.00
N GLY A 415 -53.74 46.36 -17.38
CA GLY A 415 -54.96 47.15 -17.50
C GLY A 415 -56.24 46.63 -16.84
N PHE A 416 -56.68 47.33 -15.79
CA PHE A 416 -58.08 47.44 -15.45
C PHE A 416 -58.86 48.00 -16.65
N SER A 417 -59.77 47.18 -17.19
CA SER A 417 -60.76 47.64 -18.17
C SER A 417 -61.86 48.39 -17.41
N VAL A 418 -61.74 49.71 -17.34
CA VAL A 418 -62.80 50.59 -16.84
C VAL A 418 -63.77 50.87 -17.99
N ARG A 419 -64.98 50.32 -17.85
CA ARG A 419 -66.11 50.53 -18.75
C ARG A 419 -66.66 51.95 -18.54
N GLN A 420 -66.54 52.79 -19.56
CA GLN A 420 -67.17 54.11 -19.60
C GLN A 420 -68.69 53.98 -19.55
N HIS A 421 -69.33 54.66 -18.58
CA HIS A 421 -70.72 55.06 -18.64
C HIS A 421 -70.77 56.59 -18.67
N TYR A 422 -71.43 57.08 -19.73
CA TYR A 422 -71.96 58.40 -20.06
C TYR A 422 -71.78 59.62 -19.13
N SER A 423 -71.40 60.72 -19.78
CA SER A 423 -71.49 62.11 -19.34
C SER A 423 -72.89 62.52 -18.85
N SER A 424 -72.92 63.36 -17.80
CA SER A 424 -73.63 64.65 -17.85
C SER A 424 -73.04 65.59 -16.82
N SER A 425 -72.74 66.80 -17.28
CA SER A 425 -72.43 67.99 -16.49
C SER A 425 -73.69 68.46 -15.77
N ASP A 426 -73.51 69.08 -14.60
CA ASP A 426 -74.22 70.26 -14.05
C ASP A 426 -73.79 70.35 -12.56
N ASP A 427 -72.89 71.24 -12.19
CA ASP A 427 -73.00 72.70 -11.92
C ASP A 427 -73.15 73.00 -10.41
N GLU A 428 -72.49 74.08 -10.01
CA GLU A 428 -72.57 74.82 -8.75
C GLU A 428 -71.96 74.29 -7.42
N THR A 429 -70.97 75.07 -6.97
CA THR A 429 -70.45 75.29 -5.59
C THR A 429 -71.51 75.89 -4.63
N PRO A 430 -71.19 76.32 -3.40
CA PRO A 430 -70.61 75.63 -2.23
C PRO A 430 -71.48 75.85 -0.96
N SER A 431 -71.25 75.11 0.12
CA SER A 431 -71.22 75.56 1.54
C SER A 431 -71.03 74.39 2.49
#